data_AF-A0A6A6ITV4-F1
#
_entry.id   AF-A0A6A6ITV4-F1
#
_cell.length_a   1.000
_cell.length_b   1.000
_cell.length_c   1.000
_cell.angle_alpha   90.00
_cell.angle_beta   90.00
_cell.angle_gamma   90.00
#
_symmetry.space_group_name_H-M   'P 1'
#
loop_
_entity.id
_entity.type
_entity.pdbx_description
1 polymer ?
#
loop_
_entity_poly.entity_id
_entity_poly.type
_entity_poly.pdbx_seq_one_letter_code
_entity_poly.pdbx_strand_id
1 'polypeptide(L)' 'MITTVLLGASGIVAFFIGFMAQDIKLTLYIGLTGTALTFLAVVPPWPFYNKNPEPWLSPHTAASGIRIDVDGQKVG' A
#
# COMPACT_ATOMS: atom_id res chain seq x y z
N MET A 1 -0.12 -5.14 7.41
CA MET A 1 -0.87 -5.73 8.56
C MET A 1 -2.30 -5.19 8.67
N ILE A 2 -2.58 -3.93 8.32
CA ILE A 2 -3.95 -3.38 8.41
C ILE A 2 -4.93 -4.07 7.45
N THR A 3 -4.49 -4.35 6.22
CA THR A 3 -5.25 -5.09 5.20
C THR A 3 -5.64 -6.48 5.67
N THR A 4 -4.67 -7.24 6.18
CA THR A 4 -4.87 -8.64 6.62
C THR A 4 -5.84 -8.71 7.80
N VAL A 5 -5.80 -7.74 8.72
CA VAL A 5 -6.75 -7.66 9.83
C VAL A 5 -8.16 -7.32 9.34
N LEU A 6 -8.30 -6.33 8.45
CA LEU A 6 -9.60 -5.90 7.92
C LEU A 6 -10.28 -6.99 7.08
N LEU A 7 -9.54 -7.62 6.14
CA LEU A 7 -10.04 -8.73 5.34
C LEU A 7 -10.37 -9.96 6.20
N GLY A 8 -9.50 -10.30 7.17
CA GLY A 8 -9.74 -11.42 8.07
C GLY A 8 -10.99 -11.23 8.92
N ALA A 9 -11.16 -10.06 9.54
CA ALA A 9 -12.35 -9.74 10.32
C ALA A 9 -13.63 -9.74 9.45
N SER A 10 -13.56 -9.16 8.25
CA SER A 10 -14.66 -9.19 7.28
C SER A 10 -15.09 -10.62 6.94
N GLY A 11 -14.13 -11.52 6.69
CA GLY A 11 -14.41 -12.92 6.37
C GLY A 11 -15.09 -13.67 7.53
N ILE A 12 -14.62 -13.46 8.76
CA ILE A 12 -15.22 -14.05 9.97
C ILE A 12 -16.67 -13.58 10.13
N VAL A 13 -16.91 -12.26 10.04
CA VAL A 13 -18.25 -11.68 10.17
C VAL A 13 -19.19 -12.17 9.07
N ALA A 14 -18.74 -12.19 7.82
CA ALA A 14 -19.52 -12.69 6.69
C ALA A 14 -19.93 -14.16 6.90
N PHE A 15 -18.99 -15.00 7.36
CA PHE A 15 -19.25 -16.40 7.62
C PHE A 15 -20.30 -16.61 8.72
N PHE A 16 -20.18 -15.93 9.86
CA PHE A 16 -21.15 -16.08 10.96
C PHE A 16 -22.56 -15.61 10.57
N ILE A 17 -22.67 -14.44 9.92
CA ILE A 17 -23.98 -13.90 9.52
C ILE A 17 -24.63 -14.80 8.47
N GLY A 18 -23.86 -15.20 7.46
CA GLY A 18 -24.35 -16.08 6.42
C GLY A 18 -24.71 -17.49 6.90
N PHE A 19 -23.94 -18.02 7.86
CA PHE A 19 -24.22 -19.32 8.49
C PHE A 19 -25.52 -19.28 9.31
N MET A 20 -25.75 -18.22 10.10
CA MET A 20 -26.99 -18.04 10.85
C MET A 20 -28.21 -17.87 9.92
N ALA A 21 -28.03 -17.19 8.78
CA ALA A 21 -29.08 -17.00 7.78
C ALA A 21 -29.27 -18.22 6.84
N GLN A 22 -28.35 -19.20 6.88
CA GLN A 22 -28.27 -20.32 5.92
C GLN A 22 -28.28 -19.90 4.45
N ASP A 23 -27.85 -18.67 4.13
CA ASP A 23 -27.87 -18.11 2.78
C ASP A 23 -26.44 -17.74 2.34
N ILE A 24 -25.93 -18.48 1.36
CA ILE A 24 -24.59 -18.26 0.80
C ILE A 24 -24.49 -16.96 0.01
N LYS A 25 -25.60 -16.46 -0.56
CA LYS A 25 -25.62 -15.18 -1.28
C LYS A 25 -25.42 -14.04 -0.29
N LEU A 26 -26.04 -14.12 0.88
CA LEU A 26 -25.86 -13.14 1.96
C LEU A 26 -24.39 -13.09 2.42
N THR A 27 -23.77 -14.25 2.63
CA THR A 27 -22.32 -14.35 2.93
C THR A 27 -21.49 -13.62 1.88
N LEU A 28 -21.77 -13.87 0.60
CA LEU A 28 -21.02 -13.30 -0.51
C LEU A 28 -21.19 -11.78 -0.59
N TYR A 29 -22.41 -11.26 -0.42
CA TYR A 29 -22.66 -9.82 -0.39
C TYR A 29 -21.94 -9.13 0.76
N ILE A 30 -21.94 -9.73 1.95
CA ILE A 30 -21.24 -9.17 3.12
C ILE A 30 -19.73 -9.22 2.89
N GLY A 31 -19.19 -10.33 2.37
CA GLY A 31 -17.78 -10.47 2.03
C GLY A 31 -17.31 -9.46 0.98
N LEU A 32 -18.10 -9.24 -0.07
CA LEU A 32 -17.82 -8.23 -1.11
C LEU A 32 -17.87 -6.81 -0.52
N THR A 33 -18.86 -6.54 0.32
CA THR A 33 -19.00 -5.24 0.98
C THR A 33 -17.78 -4.96 1.88
N GLY A 34 -17.38 -5.93 2.70
CA GLY A 34 -16.20 -5.78 3.57
C GLY A 34 -14.88 -5.70 2.79
N THR A 35 -14.78 -6.38 1.64
CA THR A 35 -13.64 -6.23 0.73
C THR A 35 -13.60 -4.83 0.12
N ALA A 36 -14.74 -4.32 -0.36
CA ALA A 36 -14.83 -2.96 -0.91
C ALA A 36 -14.49 -1.89 0.13
N LEU A 37 -14.96 -2.04 1.37
CA LEU A 37 -14.60 -1.17 2.48
C LEU A 37 -13.10 -1.23 2.80
N THR A 38 -12.50 -2.42 2.78
CA THR A 38 -11.05 -2.59 3.00
C THR A 38 -10.26 -1.92 1.88
N PHE A 39 -10.72 -2.05 0.64
CA PHE A 39 -10.12 -1.39 -0.52
C PHE A 39 -10.18 0.13 -0.36
N LEU A 40 -11.34 0.68 -0.01
CA LEU A 40 -11.49 2.10 0.27
C LEU A 40 -10.57 2.55 1.42
N ALA A 41 -10.44 1.76 2.49
CA ALA A 41 -9.63 2.16 3.65
C ALA A 41 -8.11 2.15 3.41
N VAL A 42 -7.62 1.39 2.42
CA VAL A 42 -6.18 1.17 2.22
C VAL A 42 -5.66 1.76 0.91
N VAL A 43 -6.42 1.70 -0.17
CA VAL A 43 -5.94 2.03 -1.52
C VAL A 43 -5.73 3.53 -1.76
N PRO A 44 -6.66 4.41 -1.34
CA PRO A 44 -6.42 5.84 -1.45
C PRO A 44 -5.20 6.23 -0.61
N PRO A 45 -4.35 7.13 -1.11
CA PRO A 45 -3.25 7.70 -0.33
C PRO A 45 -3.83 8.67 0.69
N TRP A 46 -4.43 8.14 1.75
CA TRP A 46 -5.10 8.94 2.77
C TRP A 46 -4.09 9.88 3.41
N PRO A 47 -4.42 11.18 3.59
CA PRO A 47 -3.52 12.13 4.23
C PRO A 47 -3.12 11.70 5.63
N PHE A 48 -3.92 10.87 6.31
CA PHE A 48 -3.56 10.23 7.57
C PHE A 48 -2.34 9.31 7.48
N TYR A 49 -2.19 8.54 6.38
CA TYR A 49 -1.04 7.66 6.17
C TYR A 49 0.20 8.42 5.69
N ASN A 50 0.05 9.62 5.13
CA ASN A 50 1.15 10.44 4.59
C ASN A 50 1.38 11.74 5.41
N LYS A 51 1.17 11.67 6.73
CA LYS A 51 1.31 12.84 7.62
C LYS A 51 2.75 13.20 7.93
N ASN A 52 3.66 12.23 7.90
CA ASN A 52 5.09 12.42 8.09
C ASN A 52 5.79 12.09 6.76
N PRO A 53 6.03 13.07 5.88
CA PRO A 53 6.85 12.84 4.71
C PRO A 53 8.26 12.51 5.19
N GLU A 54 8.63 11.24 5.09
CA GLU A 54 9.97 10.79 5.41
C GLU A 54 10.95 11.49 4.45
N PRO A 55 11.98 12.21 4.93
CA PRO A 55 12.92 12.89 4.06
C PRO A 55 13.70 11.83 3.29
N TRP A 56 13.29 11.58 2.05
CA TRP A 56 13.99 10.69 1.13
C TRP A 56 15.43 11.17 1.01
N LEU A 57 16.38 10.25 1.18
CA LEU A 57 17.80 10.53 0.99
C LEU A 57 17.97 11.11 -0.42
N SER A 58 18.65 12.26 -0.54
CA SER A 58 18.92 12.89 -1.83
C SER A 58 19.40 11.84 -2.82
N PRO A 59 18.89 11.82 -4.07
CA PRO A 59 19.42 10.93 -5.10
C PRO A 59 20.93 11.05 -5.07
N HIS A 60 21.65 9.94 -4.95
CA HIS A 60 23.10 9.97 -5.10
C HIS A 60 23.37 10.50 -6.51
N THR A 61 23.64 11.80 -6.62
CA THR A 61 24.18 12.40 -7.82
C THR A 61 25.57 11.81 -7.95
N ALA A 62 25.67 10.65 -8.60
CA ALA A 62 26.92 10.13 -9.15
C ALA A 62 27.38 11.00 -10.34
N ALA A 63 27.27 12.32 -10.18
CA ALA A 63 27.87 13.35 -10.99
C ALA A 63 28.53 14.38 -10.06
N SER A 64 29.07 13.95 -8.92
CA SER A 64 30.23 14.62 -8.35
C SER A 64 31.41 14.36 -9.29
N GLY A 65 31.46 15.16 -10.36
CA GLY A 65 32.50 15.24 -11.39
C GLY A 65 33.50 14.08 -11.42
N ILE A 66 33.20 13.04 -12.21
CA ILE A 66 34.24 12.13 -12.67
C ILE A 66 35.16 12.97 -13.58
N ARG A 67 36.21 13.56 -12.99
CA ARG A 67 37.30 14.21 -13.71
C ARG A 67 38.27 13.10 -14.13
N ILE A 68 38.03 12.53 -15.30
CA ILE A 68 38.99 11.63 -15.93
C ILE A 68 40.10 12.53 -16.49
N ASP A 69 41.21 12.62 -15.78
CA ASP A 69 42.43 13.23 -16.31
C ASP A 69 43.15 12.17 -17.13
N VAL A 70 43.20 12.37 -18.44
CA VAL A 70 43.98 11.53 -19.34
C VAL A 70 45.15 12.39 -19.79
N ASP A 71 46.31 12.16 -19.16
CA ASP A 71 47.60 12.75 -19.55
C ASP A 71 47.77 14.27 -19.31
N GLY A 72 47.13 14.82 -18.26
CA GLY A 72 47.36 16.20 -17.81
C GLY A 72 46.67 17.30 -18.62
N GLN A 73 45.83 16.96 -19.61
CA GLN A 73 44.98 17.94 -20.30
C GLN A 73 43.49 17.72 -20.01
N LYS A 74 42.87 18.77 -19.47
CA LYS A 74 41.42 18.85 -19.25
C LYS A 74 40.72 19.17 -20.57
N VAL A 75 40.04 18.18 -21.16
CA VAL A 75 39.07 18.42 -22.23
C VAL A 75 37.67 18.30 -21.64
N GLY A 76 36.96 19.41 -21.65
CA GLY A 76 35.54 19.54 -21.34
C GLY A 76 34.89 20.42 -22.39
#